data_AF-A0A420CMW0-F1
#
_entry.id   AF-A0A420CMW0-F1
#
_cell.length_a   1.000
_cell.length_b   1.000
_cell.length_c   1.000
_cell.angle_alpha   90.00
_cell.angle_beta   90.00
_cell.angle_gamma   90.00
#
_symmetry.space_group_name_H-M   'P 1'
#
loop_
_entity.id
_entity.type
_entity.pdbx_description
1 polymer ?
#
loop_
_entity_poly.entity_id
_entity_poly.type
_entity_poly.pdbx_seq_one_letter_code
_entity_poly.pdbx_strand_id
1 'polypeptide(L)'
;MKSLYVLFSIFLAGYCSAQTFQRNIGESKEDFVKRIKPVQSAEIQGEVLEVKQWNNLANSIFAFYEYSEEGIEKGKPNGLNYSYVDGYLLIPSENNRYKKIFIDTYAEEGATAYVESVFFANADRDADKELGVLCSWDQSMHYGISGRIYQVYFYDFPKATDKISKLKPIQIKGFDFEFDGTNDAGERSVAKFNTAAKIKAELKRLGF
;
A
#
# COMPACT_ATOMS: atom_id res chain seq x y z
N MET A 1 -60.84 4.20 -25.99
CA MET A 1 -59.51 4.82 -26.07
C MET A 1 -58.67 4.30 -24.93
N LYS A 2 -57.74 3.37 -25.19
CA LYS A 2 -56.76 2.88 -24.20
C LYS A 2 -55.38 3.07 -24.83
N SER A 3 -54.72 4.17 -24.51
CA SER A 3 -53.35 4.43 -24.95
C SER A 3 -52.41 3.71 -24.00
N LEU A 4 -51.74 2.69 -24.53
CA LEU A 4 -50.71 1.90 -23.89
C LEU A 4 -49.40 2.70 -23.94
N TYR A 5 -48.95 3.24 -22.81
CA TYR A 5 -47.63 3.86 -22.71
C TYR A 5 -46.59 2.75 -22.52
N VAL A 6 -45.82 2.48 -23.57
CA VAL A 6 -44.61 1.65 -23.49
C VAL A 6 -43.49 2.53 -22.96
N LEU A 7 -43.12 2.34 -21.69
CA LEU A 7 -41.95 2.97 -21.09
C LEU A 7 -40.70 2.24 -21.60
N PHE A 8 -39.88 2.92 -22.40
CA PHE A 8 -38.60 2.42 -22.88
C PHE A 8 -37.54 2.68 -21.80
N SER A 9 -37.32 1.71 -20.91
CA SER A 9 -36.24 1.76 -19.92
C SER A 9 -34.90 1.51 -20.62
N ILE A 10 -34.17 2.58 -20.94
CA ILE A 10 -32.78 2.51 -21.39
C ILE A 10 -31.93 2.14 -20.17
N PHE A 11 -31.54 0.86 -20.07
CA PHE A 11 -30.46 0.43 -19.20
C PHE A 11 -29.14 0.98 -19.77
N LEU A 12 -28.66 2.11 -19.24
CA LEU A 12 -27.25 2.46 -19.37
C LEU A 12 -26.44 1.48 -18.50
N ALA A 13 -25.95 0.41 -19.13
CA ALA A 13 -24.85 -0.38 -18.58
C ALA A 13 -23.59 0.50 -18.62
N GLY A 14 -23.33 1.23 -17.54
CA GLY A 14 -22.07 1.90 -17.33
C GLY A 14 -20.98 0.84 -17.18
N TYR A 15 -20.21 0.60 -18.24
CA TYR A 15 -18.94 -0.09 -18.14
C TYR A 15 -18.02 0.80 -17.31
N CYS A 16 -17.89 0.51 -16.01
CA CYS A 16 -16.79 1.04 -15.19
C CYS A 16 -15.49 0.39 -15.69
N SER A 17 -14.95 0.90 -16.79
CA SER A 17 -13.59 0.56 -17.21
C SER A 17 -12.64 1.08 -16.15
N ALA A 18 -11.83 0.19 -15.58
CA ALA A 18 -10.79 0.58 -14.64
C ALA A 18 -9.91 1.67 -15.26
N GLN A 19 -9.63 2.74 -14.50
CA GLN A 19 -8.83 3.86 -15.00
C GLN A 19 -7.40 3.38 -15.28
N THR A 20 -6.93 3.61 -16.50
CA THR A 20 -5.54 3.37 -16.91
C THR A 20 -4.81 4.68 -17.09
N PHE A 21 -3.50 4.69 -16.86
CA PHE A 21 -2.64 5.86 -16.94
C PHE A 21 -1.57 5.66 -18.00
N GLN A 22 -1.47 6.58 -18.95
CA GLN A 22 -0.43 6.54 -19.97
C GLN A 22 0.88 7.10 -19.42
N ARG A 23 1.98 6.35 -19.52
CA ARG A 23 3.33 6.86 -19.32
C ARG A 23 3.81 7.50 -20.63
N ASN A 24 4.34 8.72 -20.53
CA ASN A 24 4.88 9.43 -21.69
C ASN A 24 6.20 8.78 -22.14
N ILE A 25 6.52 8.91 -23.42
CA ILE A 25 7.77 8.37 -23.97
C ILE A 25 8.95 9.10 -23.30
N GLY A 26 9.90 8.34 -22.74
CA GLY A 26 11.05 8.88 -22.02
C GLY A 26 10.76 9.41 -20.62
N GLU A 27 9.51 9.34 -20.14
CA GLU A 27 9.16 9.75 -18.77
C GLU A 27 9.79 8.80 -17.75
N SER A 28 10.43 9.37 -16.72
CA SER A 28 10.95 8.60 -15.59
C SER A 28 9.83 7.93 -14.81
N LYS A 29 10.15 6.91 -14.00
CA LYS A 29 9.14 6.27 -13.14
C LYS A 29 8.63 7.27 -12.10
N GLU A 30 9.50 8.12 -11.58
CA GLU A 30 9.22 9.16 -10.60
C GLU A 30 8.27 10.23 -11.15
N ASP A 31 8.56 10.79 -12.33
CA ASP A 31 7.70 11.81 -12.96
C ASP A 31 6.33 11.24 -13.32
N PHE A 32 6.31 9.99 -13.80
CA PHE A 32 5.07 9.31 -14.12
C PHE A 32 4.17 9.17 -12.89
N VAL A 33 4.69 8.62 -11.79
CA VAL A 33 3.89 8.41 -10.56
C VAL A 33 3.51 9.73 -9.89
N LYS A 34 4.38 10.75 -9.94
CA LYS A 34 4.08 12.11 -9.44
C LYS A 34 2.88 12.74 -10.14
N ARG A 35 2.75 12.54 -11.46
CA ARG A 35 1.65 13.07 -12.27
C ARG A 35 0.30 12.39 -11.99
N ILE A 36 0.30 11.15 -11.52
CA ILE A 36 -0.91 10.33 -11.32
C ILE A 36 -1.25 10.05 -9.84
N LYS A 37 -0.67 10.84 -8.95
CA LYS A 37 -0.86 10.75 -7.51
C LYS A 37 -2.35 10.82 -7.12
N PRO A 38 -2.77 10.12 -6.05
CA PRO A 38 -4.19 10.02 -5.68
C PRO A 38 -4.77 11.33 -5.13
N VAL A 39 -3.94 12.12 -4.43
CA VAL A 39 -4.34 13.35 -3.73
C VAL A 39 -3.38 14.48 -4.11
N GLN A 40 -3.91 15.69 -4.29
CA GLN A 40 -3.12 16.83 -4.76
C GLN A 40 -2.03 17.27 -3.76
N SER A 41 -2.26 17.12 -2.47
CA SER A 41 -1.27 17.39 -1.42
C SER A 41 -0.25 16.28 -1.24
N ALA A 42 -0.47 15.10 -1.83
CA ALA A 42 0.38 13.96 -1.56
C ALA A 42 1.78 14.10 -2.18
N GLU A 43 2.78 13.61 -1.46
CA GLU A 43 4.19 13.56 -1.84
C GLU A 43 4.65 12.11 -1.91
N ILE A 44 5.62 11.81 -2.77
CA ILE A 44 6.15 10.45 -2.89
C ILE A 44 7.02 10.16 -1.66
N GLN A 45 6.74 9.08 -0.95
CA GLN A 45 7.55 8.60 0.15
C GLN A 45 8.52 7.53 -0.33
N GLY A 46 9.81 7.74 -0.05
CA GLY A 46 10.87 6.78 -0.39
C GLY A 46 11.15 6.65 -1.90
N GLU A 47 11.73 5.53 -2.29
CA GLU A 47 12.01 5.23 -3.70
C GLU A 47 10.77 4.69 -4.43
N VAL A 48 10.53 5.17 -5.65
CA VAL A 48 9.59 4.54 -6.59
C VAL A 48 10.22 3.27 -7.14
N LEU A 49 9.66 2.11 -6.83
CA LEU A 49 10.25 0.83 -7.21
C LEU A 49 9.71 0.36 -8.56
N GLU A 50 10.59 0.24 -9.56
CA GLU A 50 10.25 -0.38 -10.84
C GLU A 50 10.84 -1.79 -10.88
N VAL A 51 9.96 -2.77 -10.76
CA VAL A 51 10.29 -4.19 -10.60
C VAL A 51 10.22 -4.86 -11.95
N LYS A 52 11.38 -5.29 -12.45
CA LYS A 52 11.50 -5.97 -13.75
C LYS A 52 10.60 -7.20 -13.85
N GLN A 53 10.51 -7.98 -12.77
CA GLN A 53 9.69 -9.19 -12.70
C GLN A 53 9.19 -9.45 -11.26
N TRP A 54 7.88 -9.57 -11.09
CA TRP A 54 7.23 -10.11 -9.90
C TRP A 54 6.24 -11.20 -10.33
N ASN A 55 6.54 -12.46 -9.98
CA ASN A 55 5.85 -13.65 -10.50
C ASN A 55 5.78 -13.61 -12.03
N ASN A 56 4.59 -13.50 -12.64
CA ASN A 56 4.43 -13.34 -14.08
C ASN A 56 4.25 -11.88 -14.55
N LEU A 57 4.18 -10.90 -13.64
CA LEU A 57 4.10 -9.48 -13.98
C LEU A 57 5.49 -8.90 -14.27
N ALA A 58 5.65 -8.36 -15.47
CA ALA A 58 6.85 -7.63 -15.85
C ALA A 58 6.68 -6.12 -15.58
N ASN A 59 7.78 -5.42 -15.29
CA ASN A 59 7.88 -3.95 -15.20
C ASN A 59 6.80 -3.28 -14.34
N SER A 60 6.44 -3.89 -13.22
CA SER A 60 5.47 -3.32 -12.27
C SER A 60 6.09 -2.17 -11.49
N ILE A 61 5.34 -1.10 -11.25
CA ILE A 61 5.83 0.04 -10.47
C ILE A 61 5.08 0.12 -9.13
N PHE A 62 5.80 0.26 -8.03
CA PHE A 62 5.26 0.50 -6.70
C PHE A 62 5.60 1.92 -6.28
N ALA A 63 4.59 2.65 -5.81
CA ALA A 63 4.75 4.01 -5.31
C ALA A 63 3.91 4.20 -4.04
N PHE A 64 4.48 4.89 -3.07
CA PHE A 64 3.87 5.21 -1.79
C PHE A 64 3.76 6.72 -1.68
N TYR A 65 2.61 7.20 -1.24
CA TYR A 65 2.32 8.63 -1.20
C TYR A 65 1.91 9.04 0.20
N GLU A 66 2.69 9.93 0.80
CA GLU A 66 2.42 10.53 2.10
C GLU A 66 1.54 11.77 1.93
N TYR A 67 0.54 11.92 2.78
CA TYR A 67 -0.30 13.11 2.85
C TYR A 67 -0.93 13.24 4.24
N SER A 68 -1.49 14.41 4.52
CA SER A 68 -2.29 14.66 5.73
C SER A 68 -3.67 15.19 5.39
N GLU A 69 -4.65 14.83 6.22
CA GLU A 69 -6.01 15.34 6.15
C GLU A 69 -6.47 15.85 7.51
N GLU A 70 -7.37 16.83 7.51
CA GLU A 70 -7.99 17.34 8.73
C GLU A 70 -8.90 16.26 9.35
N GLY A 71 -8.72 16.04 10.64
CA GLY A 71 -9.48 15.07 11.40
C GLY A 71 -10.93 15.47 11.55
N ILE A 72 -11.84 14.52 11.27
CA ILE A 72 -13.27 14.74 11.41
C ILE A 72 -13.83 13.90 12.56
N GLU A 73 -14.40 14.55 13.57
CA GLU A 73 -15.15 13.91 14.65
C GLU A 73 -16.61 14.38 14.61
N LYS A 74 -17.56 13.43 14.58
CA LYS A 74 -19.01 13.71 14.51
C LYS A 74 -19.38 14.70 13.38
N GLY A 75 -18.70 14.59 12.24
CA GLY A 75 -18.95 15.42 11.05
C GLY A 75 -18.38 16.84 11.12
N LYS A 76 -17.50 17.14 12.08
CA LYS A 76 -16.82 18.44 12.19
C LYS A 76 -15.31 18.26 12.33
N PRO A 77 -14.50 19.22 11.86
CA PRO A 77 -13.09 19.29 12.19
C PRO A 77 -12.84 19.19 13.69
N ASN A 78 -11.94 18.30 14.08
CA ASN A 78 -11.50 18.13 15.47
C ASN A 78 -10.25 18.96 15.80
N GLY A 79 -9.70 19.69 14.81
CA GLY A 79 -8.50 20.51 14.95
C GLY A 79 -7.18 19.74 14.95
N LEU A 80 -7.21 18.42 14.70
CA LEU A 80 -6.04 17.58 14.50
C LEU A 80 -5.87 17.31 13.00
N ASN A 81 -4.63 17.04 12.58
CA ASN A 81 -4.34 16.49 11.26
C ASN A 81 -3.88 15.05 11.45
N TYR A 82 -4.39 14.16 10.61
CA TYR A 82 -3.94 12.77 10.54
C TYR A 82 -3.12 12.57 9.28
N SER A 83 -1.99 11.91 9.42
CA SER A 83 -1.09 11.53 8.34
C SER A 83 -1.34 10.10 7.88
N TYR A 84 -1.17 9.90 6.58
CA TYR A 84 -1.42 8.65 5.89
C TYR A 84 -0.36 8.41 4.84
N VAL A 85 -0.06 7.13 4.58
CA VAL A 85 0.71 6.71 3.42
C VAL A 85 -0.11 5.73 2.61
N ASP A 86 -0.48 6.12 1.40
CA ASP A 86 -1.16 5.22 0.47
C ASP A 86 -0.16 4.50 -0.44
N GLY A 87 -0.21 3.18 -0.49
CA GLY A 87 0.53 2.37 -1.46
C GLY A 87 -0.27 2.12 -2.74
N TYR A 88 0.38 2.20 -3.89
CA TYR A 88 -0.19 1.80 -5.18
C TYR A 88 0.78 0.92 -5.99
N LEU A 89 0.21 -0.05 -6.66
CA LEU A 89 0.81 -0.90 -7.68
C LEU A 89 0.34 -0.43 -9.06
N LEU A 90 1.26 -0.24 -9.98
CA LEU A 90 1.01 0.07 -11.37
C LEU A 90 1.43 -1.13 -12.23
N ILE A 91 0.45 -1.78 -12.84
CA ILE A 91 0.67 -2.95 -13.69
C ILE A 91 0.67 -2.50 -15.15
N PRO A 92 1.73 -2.78 -15.93
CA PRO A 92 1.73 -2.47 -17.35
C PRO A 92 0.59 -3.16 -18.09
N SER A 93 0.06 -2.45 -19.07
CA SER A 93 -0.92 -2.88 -20.06
C SER A 93 -0.45 -2.40 -21.44
N GLU A 94 -1.24 -2.65 -22.47
CA GLU A 94 -0.88 -2.30 -23.85
C GLU A 94 -0.54 -0.80 -24.02
N ASN A 95 0.33 -0.51 -24.99
CA ASN A 95 0.67 0.86 -25.40
C ASN A 95 1.26 1.73 -24.29
N ASN A 96 2.07 1.17 -23.39
CA ASN A 96 2.71 1.89 -22.27
C ASN A 96 1.69 2.55 -21.30
N ARG A 97 0.50 1.94 -21.21
CA ARG A 97 -0.52 2.27 -20.22
C ARG A 97 -0.34 1.41 -19.00
N TYR A 98 -0.72 1.92 -17.84
CA TYR A 98 -0.64 1.21 -16.58
C TYR A 98 -2.00 1.20 -15.91
N LYS A 99 -2.39 0.04 -15.38
CA LYS A 99 -3.51 -0.04 -14.45
C LYS A 99 -3.00 0.27 -13.05
N LYS A 100 -3.66 1.20 -12.36
CA LYS A 100 -3.37 1.52 -10.96
C LYS A 100 -4.24 0.66 -10.04
N ILE A 101 -3.60 -0.10 -9.15
CA ILE A 101 -4.22 -0.93 -8.12
C ILE A 101 -3.78 -0.38 -6.78
N PHE A 102 -4.75 -0.13 -5.90
CA PHE A 102 -4.48 0.28 -4.53
C PHE A 102 -3.90 -0.88 -3.72
N ILE A 103 -2.87 -0.63 -2.91
CA ILE A 103 -2.28 -1.64 -2.04
C ILE A 103 -3.02 -1.55 -0.70
N ASP A 104 -2.71 -0.52 0.08
CA ASP A 104 -3.39 -0.18 1.32
C ASP A 104 -3.05 1.24 1.78
N THR A 105 -3.71 1.69 2.85
CA THR A 105 -3.35 2.91 3.58
C THR A 105 -2.65 2.52 4.88
N TYR A 106 -1.48 3.08 5.12
CA TYR A 106 -0.75 3.00 6.39
C TYR A 106 -0.98 4.30 7.16
N ALA A 107 -1.90 4.24 8.13
CA ALA A 107 -2.23 5.39 8.95
C ALA A 107 -1.13 5.68 9.98
N GLU A 108 -1.17 6.89 10.54
CA GLU A 108 -0.32 7.22 11.68
C GLU A 108 -0.56 6.34 12.89
N GLU A 109 0.52 6.05 13.60
CA GLU A 109 0.55 5.42 14.91
C GLU A 109 1.51 6.25 15.75
N GLY A 110 0.98 7.34 16.31
CA GLY A 110 1.75 8.33 17.03
C GLY A 110 2.69 9.22 16.19
N ALA A 111 3.11 8.76 15.02
CA ALA A 111 3.85 9.49 14.00
C ALA A 111 3.38 9.07 12.61
N THR A 112 3.83 9.75 11.56
CA THR A 112 3.57 9.29 10.20
C THR A 112 4.23 7.92 9.95
N ALA A 113 3.51 7.04 9.25
CA ALA A 113 4.09 5.77 8.81
C ALA A 113 5.25 6.02 7.83
N TYR A 114 6.32 5.24 7.93
CA TYR A 114 7.41 5.21 6.97
C TYR A 114 7.56 3.82 6.36
N VAL A 115 7.49 3.72 5.03
CA VAL A 115 7.68 2.48 4.29
C VAL A 115 9.19 2.18 4.20
N GLU A 116 9.66 1.36 5.15
CA GLU A 116 11.06 0.95 5.28
C GLU A 116 11.49 0.02 4.14
N SER A 117 10.60 -0.87 3.71
CA SER A 117 10.92 -1.84 2.66
C SER A 117 9.69 -2.41 1.98
N VAL A 118 9.84 -2.65 0.69
CA VAL A 118 8.91 -3.45 -0.11
C VAL A 118 9.67 -4.66 -0.64
N PHE A 119 9.10 -5.84 -0.48
CA PHE A 119 9.77 -7.07 -0.83
C PHE A 119 8.81 -8.15 -1.29
N PHE A 120 9.36 -9.19 -1.93
CA PHE A 120 8.61 -10.33 -2.41
C PHE A 120 9.08 -11.60 -1.71
N ALA A 121 8.14 -12.39 -1.18
CA ALA A 121 8.40 -13.62 -0.45
C ALA A 121 7.20 -14.56 -0.53
N ASN A 122 7.42 -15.87 -0.44
CA ASN A 122 6.30 -16.79 -0.22
C ASN A 122 5.76 -16.57 1.21
N ALA A 123 4.45 -16.51 1.34
CA ALA A 123 3.76 -16.16 2.56
C ALA A 123 2.39 -16.86 2.72
N ASP A 124 1.98 -17.68 1.75
CA ASP A 124 0.76 -18.50 1.82
C ASP A 124 0.91 -19.96 1.35
N ARG A 125 2.14 -20.39 1.03
CA ARG A 125 2.54 -21.73 0.57
C ARG A 125 2.08 -22.10 -0.86
N ASP A 126 1.75 -21.12 -1.68
CA ASP A 126 1.57 -21.36 -3.11
C ASP A 126 2.89 -21.19 -3.90
N ALA A 127 2.87 -21.14 -5.22
CA ALA A 127 4.10 -20.99 -6.03
C ALA A 127 4.47 -19.52 -6.26
N ASP A 128 3.52 -18.63 -6.09
CA ASP A 128 3.68 -17.20 -6.26
C ASP A 128 4.38 -16.62 -5.01
N LYS A 129 4.97 -15.45 -5.20
CA LYS A 129 5.48 -14.63 -4.10
C LYS A 129 4.48 -13.53 -3.82
N GLU A 130 4.19 -13.33 -2.55
CA GLU A 130 3.35 -12.27 -2.02
C GLU A 130 4.16 -10.99 -1.93
N LEU A 131 3.44 -9.87 -1.91
CA LEU A 131 4.00 -8.57 -1.59
C LEU A 131 4.10 -8.42 -0.08
N GLY A 132 5.29 -8.14 0.43
CA GLY A 132 5.53 -7.69 1.80
C GLY A 132 5.84 -6.19 1.82
N VAL A 133 5.20 -5.46 2.73
CA VAL A 133 5.50 -4.05 3.01
C VAL A 133 5.83 -3.92 4.49
N LEU A 134 7.06 -3.52 4.80
CA LEU A 134 7.50 -3.20 6.15
C LEU A 134 7.33 -1.71 6.37
N CYS A 135 6.48 -1.36 7.33
CA CYS A 135 6.27 0.00 7.78
C CYS A 135 6.88 0.20 9.17
N SER A 136 7.14 1.46 9.50
CA SER A 136 7.59 1.85 10.80
C SER A 136 7.04 3.21 11.25
N TRP A 137 7.06 3.46 12.55
CA TRP A 137 6.59 4.71 13.15
C TRP A 137 7.55 5.15 14.25
N ASP A 138 8.13 6.34 14.10
CA ASP A 138 9.04 6.91 15.09
C ASP A 138 8.27 7.32 16.35
N GLN A 139 8.65 6.74 17.49
CA GLN A 139 8.04 7.00 18.80
C GLN A 139 8.89 7.95 19.66
N SER A 140 9.93 8.58 19.11
CA SER A 140 10.85 9.43 19.88
C SER A 140 10.20 10.65 20.52
N MET A 141 9.01 11.05 20.06
CA MET A 141 8.23 12.15 20.64
C MET A 141 7.04 11.68 21.49
N HIS A 142 6.92 10.37 21.75
CA HIS A 142 5.84 9.82 22.56
C HIS A 142 6.20 9.77 24.04
N TYR A 143 5.22 10.08 24.89
CA TYR A 143 5.43 10.05 26.33
C TYR A 143 5.75 8.63 26.79
N GLY A 144 6.97 8.48 27.27
CA GLY A 144 7.42 7.33 28.02
C GLY A 144 8.05 6.19 27.26
N ILE A 145 8.27 6.40 25.95
CA ILE A 145 9.03 5.50 25.09
C ILE A 145 9.86 6.31 24.10
N SER A 146 11.02 5.77 23.70
CA SER A 146 11.85 6.32 22.62
C SER A 146 12.33 5.18 21.74
N GLY A 147 12.07 5.26 20.45
CA GLY A 147 12.38 4.17 19.52
C GLY A 147 11.44 4.15 18.34
N ARG A 148 11.21 2.96 17.80
CA ARG A 148 10.42 2.78 16.59
C ARG A 148 9.53 1.55 16.69
N ILE A 149 8.29 1.70 16.27
CA ILE A 149 7.36 0.60 16.07
C ILE A 149 7.55 0.09 14.63
N TYR A 150 7.49 -1.22 14.44
CA TYR A 150 7.52 -1.88 13.14
C TYR A 150 6.30 -2.77 12.96
N GLN A 151 5.78 -2.79 11.74
CA GLN A 151 4.74 -3.73 11.34
C GLN A 151 4.98 -4.14 9.89
N VAL A 152 4.81 -5.43 9.61
CA VAL A 152 4.82 -5.95 8.25
C VAL A 152 3.40 -6.29 7.81
N TYR A 153 3.09 -5.90 6.58
CA TYR A 153 1.85 -6.23 5.89
C TYR A 153 2.16 -7.15 4.72
N PHE A 154 1.28 -8.11 4.48
CA PHE A 154 1.40 -9.02 3.36
C PHE A 154 0.16 -8.94 2.47
N TYR A 155 0.38 -9.05 1.16
CA TYR A 155 -0.68 -8.98 0.17
C TYR A 155 -0.52 -10.08 -0.88
N ASP A 156 -1.66 -10.71 -1.21
CA ASP A 156 -1.82 -11.75 -2.20
C ASP A 156 -1.42 -11.23 -3.60
N PHE A 157 -0.88 -12.13 -4.43
CA PHE A 157 -0.50 -11.81 -5.80
C PHE A 157 -1.75 -11.68 -6.70
N PRO A 158 -1.94 -10.56 -7.45
CA PRO A 158 -3.14 -10.36 -8.25
C PRO A 158 -3.14 -11.17 -9.56
N LYS A 159 -3.49 -12.46 -9.49
CA LYS A 159 -3.51 -13.41 -10.64
C LYS A 159 -4.36 -12.94 -11.83
N ALA A 160 -5.44 -12.19 -11.57
CA ALA A 160 -6.35 -11.66 -12.59
C ALA A 160 -6.44 -10.13 -12.49
N THR A 161 -5.56 -9.44 -13.19
CA THR A 161 -5.35 -7.99 -13.03
C THR A 161 -6.49 -7.13 -13.55
N ASP A 162 -7.30 -7.61 -14.48
CA ASP A 162 -8.28 -6.77 -15.21
C ASP A 162 -9.43 -6.26 -14.34
N LYS A 163 -9.76 -6.96 -13.25
CA LYS A 163 -10.91 -6.63 -12.37
C LYS A 163 -10.54 -6.16 -10.97
N ILE A 164 -9.25 -6.13 -10.64
CA ILE A 164 -8.79 -5.79 -9.28
C ILE A 164 -8.52 -4.29 -9.18
N SER A 165 -9.06 -3.65 -8.14
CA SER A 165 -8.79 -2.25 -7.79
C SER A 165 -8.02 -2.10 -6.48
N LYS A 166 -8.02 -3.13 -5.62
CA LYS A 166 -7.26 -3.20 -4.36
C LYS A 166 -6.58 -4.56 -4.21
N LEU A 167 -5.33 -4.62 -3.75
CA LEU A 167 -4.68 -5.87 -3.39
C LEU A 167 -5.34 -6.49 -2.16
N LYS A 168 -5.39 -7.82 -2.14
CA LYS A 168 -6.01 -8.56 -1.03
C LYS A 168 -4.98 -8.74 0.08
N PRO A 169 -5.20 -8.19 1.29
CA PRO A 169 -4.31 -8.44 2.41
C PRO A 169 -4.40 -9.89 2.85
N ILE A 170 -3.27 -10.44 3.30
CA ILE A 170 -3.18 -11.76 3.92
C ILE A 170 -2.61 -11.62 5.32
N GLN A 171 -3.11 -12.45 6.23
CA GLN A 171 -2.74 -12.42 7.64
C GLN A 171 -1.84 -13.61 7.95
N ILE A 172 -0.63 -13.33 8.42
CA ILE A 172 0.35 -14.35 8.79
C ILE A 172 0.60 -14.23 10.29
N LYS A 173 0.35 -15.32 11.01
CA LYS A 173 0.58 -15.36 12.47
C LYS A 173 2.07 -15.21 12.76
N GLY A 174 2.39 -14.48 13.83
CA GLY A 174 3.76 -14.31 14.31
C GLY A 174 4.46 -13.06 13.77
N PHE A 175 3.78 -12.24 12.98
CA PHE A 175 4.25 -10.92 12.52
C PHE A 175 3.39 -9.81 13.14
N ASP A 176 3.40 -9.75 14.47
CA ASP A 176 2.68 -8.72 15.22
C ASP A 176 3.43 -7.38 15.19
N PHE A 177 2.81 -6.33 15.74
CA PHE A 177 3.47 -5.06 16.01
C PHE A 177 4.66 -5.26 16.96
N GLU A 178 5.84 -4.76 16.58
CA GLU A 178 7.05 -4.88 17.39
C GLU A 178 7.68 -3.52 17.67
N PHE A 179 8.25 -3.37 18.87
CA PHE A 179 8.92 -2.15 19.30
C PHE A 179 10.43 -2.36 19.42
N ASP A 180 11.20 -1.45 18.84
CA ASP A 180 12.65 -1.34 18.97
C ASP A 180 12.97 0.00 19.64
N GLY A 181 13.24 -0.02 20.93
CA GLY A 181 13.23 1.20 21.72
C GLY A 181 13.43 0.98 23.20
N THR A 182 13.43 2.07 23.95
CA THR A 182 13.58 2.08 25.40
C THR A 182 12.35 2.74 26.03
N ASN A 183 11.86 2.24 27.15
CA ASN A 183 10.77 2.87 27.91
C ASN A 183 11.28 3.76 29.05
N ASP A 184 10.38 4.44 29.77
CA ASP A 184 10.70 5.31 30.91
C ASP A 184 11.41 4.62 32.08
N ALA A 185 11.24 3.30 32.21
CA ALA A 185 11.97 2.50 33.20
C ALA A 185 13.41 2.19 32.75
N GLY A 186 13.81 2.62 31.54
CA GLY A 186 15.10 2.31 30.93
C GLY A 186 15.17 0.91 30.31
N GLU A 187 14.06 0.18 30.22
CA GLU A 187 14.02 -1.17 29.67
C GLU A 187 14.09 -1.13 28.15
N ARG A 188 14.99 -1.94 27.58
CA ARG A 188 15.24 -2.01 26.14
C ARG A 188 14.43 -3.13 25.51
N SER A 189 13.68 -2.81 24.46
CA SER A 189 13.05 -3.74 23.52
C SER A 189 13.80 -3.73 22.19
N VAL A 190 13.83 -4.89 21.52
CA VAL A 190 14.45 -5.06 20.20
C VAL A 190 13.45 -5.75 19.30
N ALA A 191 13.12 -5.12 18.17
CA ALA A 191 12.24 -5.72 17.18
C ALA A 191 12.97 -6.85 16.45
N LYS A 192 12.31 -8.00 16.33
CA LYS A 192 12.78 -9.16 15.58
C LYS A 192 12.63 -8.92 14.08
N PHE A 193 11.58 -8.21 13.66
CA PHE A 193 11.17 -8.03 12.27
C PHE A 193 11.28 -6.59 11.79
N ASN A 194 12.47 -6.00 11.95
CA ASN A 194 12.79 -4.64 11.49
C ASN A 194 13.50 -4.57 10.13
N THR A 195 13.62 -5.68 9.41
CA THR A 195 14.18 -5.69 8.04
C THR A 195 13.52 -6.77 7.19
N ALA A 196 13.43 -6.53 5.88
CA ALA A 196 12.92 -7.52 4.92
C ALA A 196 13.69 -8.85 4.96
N ALA A 197 15.00 -8.82 5.24
CA ALA A 197 15.81 -10.03 5.34
C ALA A 197 15.40 -10.92 6.52
N LYS A 198 15.20 -10.33 7.72
CA LYS A 198 14.74 -11.07 8.90
C LYS A 198 13.33 -11.62 8.71
N ILE A 199 12.45 -10.85 8.10
CA ILE A 199 11.08 -11.28 7.78
C ILE A 199 11.08 -12.47 6.81
N LYS A 200 11.83 -12.39 5.72
CA LYS A 200 11.98 -13.49 4.75
C LYS A 200 12.57 -14.75 5.37
N ALA A 201 13.55 -14.58 6.27
CA ALA A 201 14.13 -15.71 6.98
C ALA A 201 13.10 -16.41 7.88
N GLU A 202 12.23 -15.64 8.54
CA GLU A 202 11.17 -16.19 9.39
C GLU A 202 10.06 -16.88 8.58
N LEU A 203 9.62 -16.29 7.46
CA LEU A 203 8.68 -16.95 6.56
C LEU A 203 9.19 -18.33 6.13
N LYS A 204 10.46 -18.40 5.71
CA LYS A 204 11.11 -19.67 5.37
C LYS A 204 11.14 -20.65 6.56
N ARG A 205 11.39 -20.16 7.78
CA ARG A 205 11.39 -20.99 9.00
C ARG A 205 9.99 -21.56 9.31
N LEU A 206 8.93 -20.82 9.00
CA LEU A 206 7.53 -21.24 9.14
C LEU A 206 7.06 -22.20 8.04
N GLY A 207 7.91 -22.48 7.04
CA GLY A 207 7.63 -23.41 5.94
C GLY A 207 6.78 -22.79 4.84
N PHE A 208 6.97 -21.50 4.59
CA PHE A 208 6.59 -20.83 3.34
C PHE A 208 7.74 -20.92 2.32
#